data_AF-A0A318IDF2-F1
#
_entry.id   AF-A0A318IDF2-F1
#
_cell.length_a   1.000
_cell.length_b   1.000
_cell.length_c   1.000
_cell.angle_alpha   90.00
_cell.angle_beta   90.00
_cell.angle_gamma   90.00
#
_symmetry.space_group_name_H-M   'P 1'
#
loop_
_entity.id
_entity.type
_entity.pdbx_description
1 polymer ?
#
loop_
_entity_poly.entity_id
_entity_poly.type
_entity_poly.pdbx_seq_one_letter_code
_entity_poly.pdbx_strand_id
1 'polypeptide(L)'
;MVLEVSIFKILPRGHCFFVYRSSSKFKIIALSLIELPCVLAEMLYETIYFLLDTKENNNDFSKELTMQNCFSLSELVKKIRIVFFLGFFLSMLIGCDPAIQYRKLVKNQLNSGITNDTLFHGVYFGMTYDEYYNHITALGHQGKVSQGGDMSVQCEIDEFDTKIRMNFVPEYINDSIQVMRVTYSYVSWAPWNKRTTDDLLWKDVINLYRNKYGPNFIQFKSNQSARPALVWVLGNQRITLFQKDEAKVNARFTNLRKTNS
;
A
#
# COMPACT_ATOMS: atom_id res chain seq x y z
N MET A 1 -5.84 33.55 -44.69
CA MET A 1 -7.07 34.24 -44.24
C MET A 1 -7.02 34.25 -42.72
N VAL A 2 -6.98 35.42 -42.06
CA VAL A 2 -6.81 35.50 -40.60
C VAL A 2 -8.18 35.32 -39.96
N LEU A 3 -8.35 34.24 -39.18
CA LEU A 3 -9.52 34.03 -38.32
C LEU A 3 -9.33 34.83 -37.03
N GLU A 4 -10.14 35.87 -36.80
CA GLU A 4 -10.29 36.47 -35.48
C GLU A 4 -11.48 35.82 -34.76
N VAL A 5 -11.20 35.15 -33.65
CA VAL A 5 -12.21 34.63 -32.72
C VAL A 5 -12.19 35.52 -31.48
N SER A 6 -13.21 36.38 -31.32
CA SER A 6 -13.38 37.18 -30.11
C SER A 6 -14.33 36.45 -29.15
N ILE A 7 -13.86 36.11 -27.95
CA ILE A 7 -14.71 35.59 -26.88
C ILE A 7 -15.59 36.74 -26.36
N PHE A 8 -16.89 36.71 -26.68
CA PHE A 8 -17.84 37.71 -26.19
C PHE A 8 -18.57 37.18 -24.96
N LYS A 9 -17.99 37.50 -23.79
CA LYS A 9 -18.65 37.60 -22.48
C LYS A 9 -19.06 36.28 -21.80
N ILE A 10 -18.44 36.00 -20.65
CA ILE A 10 -18.88 34.98 -19.69
C ILE A 10 -20.08 35.55 -18.93
N LEU A 11 -21.27 34.95 -19.08
CA LEU A 11 -22.44 35.29 -18.25
C LEU A 11 -22.35 34.56 -16.90
N PRO A 12 -22.90 35.13 -15.80
CA PRO A 12 -22.73 34.62 -14.43
C PRO A 12 -23.36 33.23 -14.16
N ARG A 13 -23.98 32.59 -15.16
CA ARG A 13 -24.56 31.23 -15.08
C ARG A 13 -23.80 30.17 -15.90
N GLY A 14 -22.54 30.42 -16.28
CA GLY A 14 -21.70 29.39 -16.93
C GLY A 14 -22.03 29.13 -18.40
N HIS A 15 -22.70 30.05 -19.08
CA HIS A 15 -22.92 29.97 -20.53
C HIS A 15 -21.76 30.64 -21.27
N CYS A 16 -21.01 29.86 -22.04
CA CYS A 16 -20.04 30.37 -23.00
C CYS A 16 -20.65 30.40 -24.40
N PHE A 17 -20.57 31.55 -25.08
CA PHE A 17 -21.00 31.70 -26.46
C PHE A 17 -19.76 31.92 -27.34
N PHE A 18 -19.64 31.11 -28.39
CA PHE A 18 -18.60 31.29 -29.39
C PHE A 18 -19.23 31.89 -30.64
N VAL A 19 -18.74 33.04 -31.06
CA VAL A 19 -19.16 33.68 -32.31
C VAL A 19 -17.97 33.67 -33.25
N TYR A 20 -18.17 33.14 -34.45
CA TYR A 20 -17.14 33.11 -35.48
C TYR A 20 -17.52 34.02 -36.65
N ARG A 21 -16.52 34.72 -37.21
CA ARG A 21 -16.67 35.63 -38.34
C ARG A 21 -15.83 35.13 -39.52
N SER A 22 -16.50 34.67 -40.57
CA SER A 22 -15.89 34.43 -41.89
C SER A 22 -16.36 35.47 -42.91
N SER A 23 -15.50 35.81 -43.86
CA SER A 23 -15.36 37.10 -44.55
C SER A 23 -16.51 37.59 -45.45
N SER A 24 -17.74 37.10 -45.30
CA SER A 24 -18.92 37.73 -45.91
C SER A 24 -20.28 37.41 -45.28
N LYS A 25 -20.38 36.56 -44.25
CA LYS A 25 -21.66 36.26 -43.58
C LYS A 25 -21.48 35.99 -42.09
N PHE A 26 -22.27 36.65 -41.26
CA PHE A 26 -22.39 36.33 -39.84
C PHE A 26 -23.17 35.01 -39.69
N LYS A 27 -22.54 33.98 -39.12
CA LYS A 27 -23.23 32.77 -38.64
C LYS A 27 -22.91 32.62 -37.16
N ILE A 28 -23.93 32.76 -36.31
CA ILE A 28 -23.82 32.53 -34.87
C ILE A 28 -24.12 31.05 -34.63
N ILE A 29 -23.13 30.29 -34.15
CA ILE A 29 -23.34 28.92 -33.70
C ILE A 29 -23.38 28.96 -32.18
N ALA A 30 -24.57 28.90 -31.60
CA ALA A 30 -24.73 28.81 -30.15
C ALA A 30 -24.54 27.34 -29.71
N LEU A 31 -23.36 27.01 -29.19
CA LEU A 31 -23.10 25.73 -28.52
C LEU A 31 -23.25 25.93 -27.01
N SER A 32 -24.33 25.40 -26.42
CA SER A 32 -24.51 25.43 -24.97
C SER A 32 -23.72 24.28 -24.32
N LEU A 33 -22.48 24.55 -23.91
CA LEU A 33 -21.65 23.61 -23.14
C LEU A 33 -21.93 23.83 -21.65
N ILE A 34 -23.09 23.37 -21.16
CA ILE A 34 -23.63 23.81 -19.87
C ILE A 34 -22.99 23.15 -18.63
N GLU A 35 -22.21 22.06 -18.72
CA GLU A 35 -21.72 21.37 -17.50
C GLU A 35 -20.36 20.67 -17.64
N LEU A 36 -19.47 21.13 -18.51
CA LEU A 36 -18.16 20.48 -18.67
C LEU A 36 -17.10 21.19 -17.80
N PRO A 37 -16.33 20.47 -16.96
CA PRO A 37 -15.19 21.06 -16.28
C PRO A 37 -14.20 21.61 -17.33
N CYS A 38 -13.57 22.76 -17.05
CA CYS A 38 -12.84 23.57 -18.06
C CYS A 38 -11.89 22.77 -18.97
N VAL A 39 -11.22 21.75 -18.43
CA VAL A 39 -10.30 20.86 -19.20
C VAL A 39 -11.01 20.13 -20.33
N LEU A 40 -12.26 19.70 -20.13
CA LEU A 40 -13.06 19.07 -21.19
C LEU A 40 -13.58 20.08 -22.21
N ALA A 41 -13.79 21.34 -21.82
CA ALA A 41 -14.20 22.39 -22.74
C ALA A 41 -13.07 22.74 -23.72
N GLU A 42 -11.82 22.79 -23.25
CA GLU A 42 -10.64 23.00 -24.11
C GLU A 42 -10.43 21.82 -25.08
N MET A 43 -10.53 20.57 -24.62
CA MET A 43 -10.41 19.42 -25.53
C MET A 43 -11.54 19.35 -26.57
N LEU A 44 -12.77 19.69 -26.18
CA LEU A 44 -13.89 19.80 -27.12
C LEU A 44 -13.70 20.94 -28.11
N TYR A 45 -13.13 22.06 -27.67
CA TYR A 45 -12.80 23.18 -28.55
C TYR A 45 -11.79 22.75 -29.62
N GLU A 46 -10.68 22.12 -29.24
CA GLU A 46 -9.66 21.62 -30.18
C GLU A 46 -10.23 20.57 -31.15
N THR A 47 -11.10 19.68 -30.65
CA THR A 47 -11.73 18.64 -31.49
C THR A 47 -12.72 19.26 -32.48
N ILE A 48 -13.52 20.25 -32.05
CA ILE A 48 -14.44 20.98 -32.92
C ILE A 48 -13.66 21.79 -33.94
N TYR A 49 -12.56 22.43 -33.55
CA TYR A 49 -11.69 23.19 -34.43
C TYR A 49 -11.08 22.29 -35.52
N PHE A 50 -10.53 21.13 -35.14
CA PHE A 50 -10.00 20.14 -36.08
C PHE A 50 -11.07 19.59 -37.05
N LEU A 51 -12.30 19.35 -36.57
CA LEU A 51 -13.42 18.90 -37.41
C LEU A 51 -13.95 20.00 -38.35
N LEU A 52 -13.81 21.28 -37.99
CA LEU A 52 -14.17 22.40 -38.85
C LEU A 52 -13.08 22.66 -39.91
N ASP A 53 -11.81 22.60 -39.52
CA ASP A 53 -10.65 22.79 -40.39
C ASP A 53 -10.52 21.69 -41.46
N THR A 54 -10.74 20.43 -41.08
CA THR A 54 -10.76 19.30 -42.03
C THR A 54 -11.90 19.37 -43.05
N LYS A 55 -12.99 20.10 -42.75
CA LYS A 55 -14.14 20.27 -43.65
C LYS A 55 -14.05 21.48 -44.58
N GLU A 56 -13.28 22.52 -44.22
CA GLU A 56 -13.11 23.72 -45.06
C GLU A 56 -12.24 23.45 -46.31
N ASN A 57 -11.39 22.42 -46.28
CA ASN A 57 -10.64 21.94 -47.45
C ASN A 57 -11.49 21.20 -48.50
N ASN A 58 -12.77 20.93 -48.23
CA ASN A 58 -13.73 20.43 -49.21
C ASN A 58 -14.77 21.53 -49.45
N ASN A 59 -14.76 22.14 -50.64
CA ASN A 59 -15.51 23.33 -51.07
C ASN A 59 -17.06 23.25 -51.03
N ASP A 60 -17.69 22.57 -50.07
CA ASP A 60 -19.14 22.35 -50.01
C ASP A 60 -19.77 22.86 -48.69
N PHE A 61 -19.43 24.09 -48.29
CA PHE A 61 -19.96 24.71 -47.05
C PHE A 61 -21.32 25.40 -47.22
N SER A 62 -22.02 25.21 -48.36
CA SER A 62 -23.28 25.90 -48.66
C SER A 62 -24.55 25.07 -48.41
N LYS A 63 -24.46 23.76 -48.21
CA LYS A 63 -25.62 22.92 -47.90
C LYS A 63 -25.74 22.66 -46.40
N GLU A 64 -26.66 23.40 -45.80
CA GLU A 64 -27.42 23.11 -44.57
C GLU A 64 -26.70 22.32 -43.46
N LEU A 65 -26.30 23.02 -42.39
CA LEU A 65 -26.38 22.42 -41.06
C LEU A 65 -27.86 22.25 -40.70
N THR A 66 -28.49 21.19 -41.19
CA THR A 66 -29.84 20.79 -40.76
C THR A 66 -29.80 20.30 -39.30
N MET A 67 -30.89 20.52 -38.56
CA MET A 67 -31.06 20.10 -37.14
C MET A 67 -30.72 18.61 -36.88
N GLN A 68 -30.74 17.78 -37.92
CA GLN A 68 -30.40 16.36 -37.88
C GLN A 68 -28.94 16.10 -37.44
N ASN A 69 -28.02 17.01 -37.79
CA ASN A 69 -26.60 16.91 -37.41
C ASN A 69 -26.36 17.27 -35.92
N CYS A 70 -27.19 18.14 -35.33
CA CYS A 70 -27.12 18.47 -33.90
C CYS A 70 -27.61 17.32 -33.01
N PHE A 71 -28.61 16.56 -33.47
CA PHE A 71 -29.11 15.38 -32.74
C PHE A 71 -28.01 14.30 -32.61
N SER A 72 -27.31 14.02 -33.73
CA SER A 72 -26.16 13.12 -33.79
C SER A 72 -25.02 13.52 -32.85
N LEU A 73 -24.70 14.82 -32.79
CA LEU A 73 -23.61 15.32 -31.93
C LEU A 73 -23.94 15.15 -30.44
N SER A 74 -25.20 15.38 -30.04
CA SER A 74 -25.63 15.19 -28.65
C SER A 74 -25.55 13.71 -28.21
N GLU A 75 -25.88 12.78 -29.11
CA GLU A 75 -25.72 11.34 -28.87
C GLU A 75 -24.24 10.92 -28.82
N LEU A 76 -23.39 11.56 -29.62
CA LEU A 76 -21.95 11.32 -29.62
C LEU A 76 -21.29 11.79 -28.30
N VAL A 77 -21.66 12.97 -27.81
CA VAL A 77 -21.19 13.51 -26.53
C VAL A 77 -21.67 12.65 -25.35
N LYS A 78 -22.91 12.14 -25.38
CA LYS A 78 -23.42 11.18 -24.38
C LYS A 78 -22.60 9.89 -24.38
N LYS A 79 -22.29 9.32 -25.56
CA LYS A 79 -21.47 8.11 -25.68
C LYS A 79 -20.04 8.31 -25.16
N ILE A 80 -19.40 9.44 -25.50
CA ILE A 80 -18.06 9.78 -25.01
C ILE A 80 -18.07 9.96 -23.49
N ARG A 81 -19.09 10.65 -22.94
CA ARG A 81 -19.27 10.82 -21.49
C ARG A 81 -19.40 9.47 -20.79
N ILE A 82 -20.22 8.56 -21.32
CA ILE A 82 -20.40 7.20 -20.78
C ILE A 82 -19.08 6.41 -20.80
N VAL A 83 -18.35 6.40 -21.92
CA VAL A 83 -17.07 5.68 -22.04
C VAL A 83 -16.02 6.23 -21.07
N PHE A 84 -15.98 7.55 -20.89
CA PHE A 84 -15.07 8.19 -19.94
C PHE A 84 -15.42 7.83 -18.48
N PHE A 85 -16.69 7.85 -18.11
CA PHE A 85 -17.14 7.42 -16.78
C PHE A 85 -16.87 5.93 -16.53
N LEU A 86 -17.09 5.07 -17.54
CA LEU A 86 -16.74 3.64 -17.46
C LEU A 86 -15.23 3.40 -17.34
N GLY A 87 -14.41 4.13 -18.10
CA GLY A 87 -12.95 4.04 -18.04
C GLY A 87 -12.38 4.54 -16.70
N PHE A 88 -12.92 5.64 -16.17
CA PHE A 88 -12.53 6.18 -14.87
C PHE A 88 -12.94 5.23 -13.73
N PHE A 89 -14.14 4.66 -13.78
CA PHE A 89 -14.60 3.70 -12.78
C PHE A 89 -13.80 2.39 -12.83
N LEU A 90 -13.41 1.94 -14.02
CA LEU A 90 -12.56 0.75 -14.19
C LEU A 90 -11.13 0.97 -13.66
N SER A 91 -10.61 2.20 -13.74
CA SER A 91 -9.28 2.53 -13.21
C SER A 91 -9.19 2.46 -11.68
N MET A 92 -10.30 2.66 -10.96
CA MET A 92 -10.34 2.58 -9.49
C MET A 92 -10.28 1.14 -8.95
N LEU A 93 -10.44 0.12 -9.80
CA LEU A 93 -10.43 -1.29 -9.38
C LEU A 93 -9.03 -1.93 -9.35
N ILE A 94 -7.99 -1.21 -9.77
CA ILE A 94 -6.60 -1.71 -9.75
C ILE A 94 -5.99 -1.40 -8.38
N GLY A 95 -6.55 -1.98 -7.32
CA GLY A 95 -5.91 -2.00 -6.00
C GLY A 95 -4.68 -2.92 -6.02
N CYS A 96 -3.55 -2.47 -5.46
CA CYS A 96 -2.38 -3.33 -5.29
C CYS A 96 -2.66 -4.35 -4.18
N ASP A 97 -2.74 -5.63 -4.55
CA ASP A 97 -2.89 -6.74 -3.60
C ASP A 97 -1.62 -6.84 -2.70
N PRO A 98 -1.75 -6.75 -1.36
CA PRO A 98 -0.63 -6.91 -0.42
C PRO A 98 0.15 -8.23 -0.63
N ALA A 99 -0.52 -9.29 -1.09
CA ALA A 99 0.14 -10.56 -1.39
C ALA A 99 1.10 -10.44 -2.59
N ILE A 100 0.74 -9.68 -3.62
CA ILE A 100 1.64 -9.40 -4.77
C ILE A 100 2.84 -8.58 -4.31
N GLN A 101 2.60 -7.53 -3.51
CA GLN A 101 3.66 -6.69 -2.96
C GLN A 101 4.66 -7.52 -2.13
N TYR A 102 4.15 -8.39 -1.25
CA TYR A 102 4.97 -9.27 -0.43
C TYR A 102 5.77 -10.28 -1.25
N ARG A 103 5.16 -10.96 -2.23
CA ARG A 103 5.90 -11.90 -3.09
C ARG A 103 7.04 -11.20 -3.82
N LYS A 104 6.81 -9.99 -4.34
CA LYS A 104 7.84 -9.19 -5.00
C LYS A 104 8.94 -8.78 -4.01
N LEU A 105 8.58 -8.35 -2.80
CA LEU A 105 9.54 -8.00 -1.75
C LEU A 105 10.43 -9.19 -1.37
N VAL A 106 9.84 -10.36 -1.10
CA VAL A 106 10.58 -11.59 -0.76
C VAL A 106 11.53 -11.98 -1.88
N LYS A 107 11.06 -12.00 -3.13
CA LYS A 107 11.91 -12.32 -4.29
C LYS A 107 13.09 -11.36 -4.39
N ASN A 108 12.85 -10.06 -4.25
CA ASN A 108 13.90 -9.04 -4.31
C ASN A 108 14.91 -9.20 -3.17
N GLN A 109 14.45 -9.45 -1.94
CA GLN A 109 15.31 -9.63 -0.77
C GLN A 109 16.15 -10.91 -0.86
N LEU A 110 15.59 -12.02 -1.33
CA LEU A 110 16.35 -13.24 -1.57
C LEU A 110 17.39 -13.07 -2.68
N ASN A 111 17.05 -12.34 -3.75
CA ASN A 111 17.95 -12.05 -4.88
C ASN A 111 19.02 -11.01 -4.56
N SER A 112 18.89 -10.25 -3.46
CA SER A 112 19.89 -9.26 -3.05
C SER A 112 21.23 -9.86 -2.63
N GLY A 113 21.27 -11.18 -2.38
CA GLY A 113 22.44 -11.88 -1.84
C GLY A 113 22.66 -11.66 -0.34
N ILE A 114 21.95 -10.73 0.30
CA ILE A 114 22.06 -10.44 1.72
C ILE A 114 21.62 -11.67 2.53
N THR A 115 22.45 -12.06 3.49
CA THR A 115 22.17 -13.13 4.44
C THR A 115 22.16 -12.54 5.85
N ASN A 116 21.06 -12.71 6.55
CA ASN A 116 20.80 -12.19 7.88
C ASN A 116 20.40 -13.35 8.81
N ASP A 117 21.39 -14.13 9.22
CA ASP A 117 21.17 -15.29 10.08
C ASP A 117 21.15 -14.92 11.56
N THR A 118 21.78 -13.82 11.95
CA THR A 118 21.82 -13.36 13.34
C THR A 118 20.44 -12.91 13.82
N LEU A 119 20.06 -13.37 15.02
CA LEU A 119 18.81 -13.01 15.70
C LEU A 119 19.07 -12.04 16.85
N PHE A 120 19.05 -12.54 18.08
CA PHE A 120 19.24 -11.80 19.32
C PHE A 120 20.01 -12.69 20.30
N HIS A 121 20.66 -12.07 21.29
CA HIS A 121 21.50 -12.75 22.27
C HIS A 121 22.55 -13.69 21.66
N GLY A 122 23.03 -13.43 20.43
CA GLY A 122 24.01 -14.28 19.75
C GLY A 122 23.44 -15.58 19.14
N VAL A 123 22.12 -15.79 19.22
CA VAL A 123 21.46 -16.90 18.50
C VAL A 123 21.37 -16.56 17.02
N TYR A 124 21.52 -17.56 16.14
CA TYR A 124 21.43 -17.40 14.68
C TYR A 124 20.75 -18.60 14.01
N PHE A 125 20.23 -18.40 12.79
CA PHE A 125 19.71 -19.49 11.96
C PHE A 125 20.83 -20.43 11.51
N GLY A 126 20.59 -21.74 11.54
CA GLY A 126 21.60 -22.76 11.22
C GLY A 126 22.31 -23.33 12.44
N MET A 127 22.16 -22.71 13.62
CA MET A 127 22.65 -23.26 14.88
C MET A 127 21.98 -24.62 15.16
N THR A 128 22.77 -25.62 15.51
CA THR A 128 22.29 -26.97 15.89
C THR A 128 21.63 -26.96 17.27
N TYR A 129 21.00 -28.07 17.64
CA TYR A 129 20.44 -28.22 18.98
C TYR A 129 21.50 -28.06 20.08
N ASP A 130 22.63 -28.75 19.94
CA ASP A 130 23.71 -28.73 20.93
C ASP A 130 24.37 -27.36 21.04
N GLU A 131 24.64 -26.70 19.91
CA GLU A 131 25.17 -25.33 19.91
C GLU A 131 24.22 -24.36 20.60
N TYR A 132 22.92 -24.45 20.32
CA TYR A 132 21.91 -23.62 20.96
C TYR A 132 21.84 -23.86 22.46
N TYR A 133 21.78 -25.12 22.87
CA TYR A 133 21.69 -25.49 24.28
C TYR A 133 22.92 -25.03 25.07
N ASN A 134 24.12 -25.27 24.54
CA ASN A 134 25.37 -24.84 25.17
C ASN A 134 25.43 -23.31 25.27
N HIS A 135 25.01 -22.60 24.22
CA HIS A 135 25.00 -21.14 24.17
C HIS A 135 24.03 -20.53 25.20
N ILE A 136 22.78 -20.98 25.25
CA ILE A 136 21.80 -20.48 26.22
C ILE A 136 22.18 -20.85 27.66
N THR A 137 22.84 -21.99 27.87
CA THR A 137 23.32 -22.39 29.19
C THR A 137 24.44 -21.46 29.66
N ALA A 138 25.38 -21.14 28.78
CA ALA A 138 26.42 -20.15 29.07
C ALA A 138 25.84 -18.77 29.37
N LEU A 139 24.81 -18.32 28.64
CA LEU A 139 24.09 -17.08 28.94
C LEU A 139 23.36 -17.14 30.28
N GLY A 140 22.81 -18.31 30.64
CA GLY A 140 22.16 -18.54 31.93
C GLY A 140 23.13 -18.40 33.09
N HIS A 141 24.33 -18.99 32.98
CA HIS A 141 25.40 -18.82 33.97
C HIS A 141 25.87 -17.36 34.11
N GLN A 142 25.71 -16.55 33.06
CA GLN A 142 25.99 -15.11 33.09
C GLN A 142 24.82 -14.27 33.62
N GLY A 143 23.69 -14.88 33.98
CA GLY A 143 22.49 -14.18 34.43
C GLY A 143 21.78 -13.37 33.34
N LYS A 144 22.10 -13.60 32.05
CA LYS A 144 21.52 -12.86 30.92
C LYS A 144 20.17 -13.42 30.47
N VAL A 145 19.95 -14.70 30.73
CA VAL A 145 18.70 -15.40 30.43
C VAL A 145 18.37 -16.33 31.59
N SER A 146 17.11 -16.75 31.69
CA SER A 146 16.64 -17.76 32.62
C SER A 146 15.75 -18.78 31.92
N GLN A 147 15.39 -19.85 32.62
CA GLN A 147 14.29 -20.71 32.17
C GLN A 147 13.00 -19.89 32.16
N GLY A 148 12.22 -20.00 31.08
CA GLY A 148 10.88 -19.45 30.96
C GLY A 148 9.80 -20.51 31.25
N GLY A 149 8.60 -20.31 30.71
CA GLY A 149 7.56 -21.35 30.72
C GLY A 149 7.85 -22.46 29.72
N ASP A 150 7.47 -23.70 30.03
CA ASP A 150 7.73 -24.89 29.22
C ASP A 150 9.22 -25.05 28.85
N MET A 151 9.53 -25.20 27.55
CA MET A 151 10.88 -25.32 26.99
C MET A 151 11.44 -23.98 26.48
N SER A 152 10.91 -22.85 26.96
CA SER A 152 11.37 -21.53 26.51
C SER A 152 12.52 -20.98 27.34
N VAL A 153 13.36 -20.19 26.68
CA VAL A 153 14.36 -19.33 27.32
C VAL A 153 13.75 -17.94 27.48
N GLN A 154 13.95 -17.35 28.65
CA GLN A 154 13.38 -16.06 29.04
C GLN A 154 14.48 -15.02 29.24
N CYS A 155 14.20 -13.79 28.82
CA CYS A 155 14.91 -12.58 29.26
C CYS A 155 13.92 -11.45 29.53
N GLU A 156 14.40 -10.38 30.17
CA GLU A 156 13.62 -9.17 30.43
C GLU A 156 14.20 -7.98 29.64
N ILE A 157 13.30 -7.15 29.12
CA ILE A 157 13.61 -5.89 28.43
C ILE A 157 13.16 -4.75 29.34
N ASP A 158 14.12 -3.92 29.76
CA ASP A 158 13.96 -2.85 30.75
C ASP A 158 14.12 -1.46 30.11
N GLU A 159 13.62 -1.31 28.87
CA GLU A 159 13.71 -0.06 28.07
C GLU A 159 12.42 0.78 28.12
N PHE A 160 11.38 0.28 28.79
CA PHE A 160 10.04 0.88 28.86
C PHE A 160 9.62 1.11 30.31
N ASP A 161 8.57 1.92 30.52
CA ASP A 161 8.00 2.16 31.85
C ASP A 161 7.58 0.88 32.59
N THR A 162 7.31 -0.19 31.84
CA THR A 162 7.06 -1.53 32.40
C THR A 162 7.94 -2.58 31.73
N LYS A 163 8.58 -3.41 32.57
CA LYS A 163 9.41 -4.53 32.11
C LYS A 163 8.63 -5.49 31.22
N ILE A 164 9.20 -5.79 30.07
CA ILE A 164 8.67 -6.79 29.12
C ILE A 164 9.45 -8.08 29.30
N ARG A 165 8.73 -9.17 29.55
CA ARG A 165 9.23 -10.53 29.47
C ARG A 165 9.27 -10.97 28.01
N MET A 166 10.41 -11.47 27.56
CA MET A 166 10.60 -12.05 26.24
C MET A 166 10.96 -13.52 26.38
N ASN A 167 10.06 -14.41 25.93
CA ASN A 167 10.28 -15.85 25.87
C ASN A 167 10.56 -16.27 24.43
N PHE A 168 11.55 -17.12 24.19
CA PHE A 168 11.85 -17.62 22.85
C PHE A 168 12.13 -19.12 22.82
N VAL A 169 11.72 -19.75 21.71
CA VAL A 169 11.82 -21.19 21.47
C VAL A 169 12.23 -21.43 20.01
N PRO A 170 13.32 -22.18 19.75
CA PRO A 170 13.70 -22.56 18.40
C PRO A 170 12.77 -23.63 17.82
N GLU A 171 12.61 -23.63 16.50
CA GLU A 171 12.14 -24.79 15.74
C GLU A 171 13.25 -25.24 14.79
N TYR A 172 13.57 -26.53 14.87
CA TYR A 172 14.61 -27.16 14.09
C TYR A 172 14.02 -27.76 12.82
N ILE A 173 14.66 -27.49 11.68
CA ILE A 173 14.35 -28.10 10.39
C ILE A 173 15.68 -28.56 9.82
N ASN A 174 15.81 -29.87 9.54
CA ASN A 174 17.08 -30.51 9.18
C ASN A 174 18.17 -30.19 10.21
N ASP A 175 17.90 -30.53 11.47
CA ASP A 175 18.84 -30.49 12.62
C ASP A 175 19.42 -29.11 12.97
N SER A 176 18.82 -28.03 12.46
CA SER A 176 19.28 -26.67 12.71
C SER A 176 18.12 -25.69 12.86
N ILE A 177 18.34 -24.60 13.60
CA ILE A 177 17.32 -23.57 13.82
C ILE A 177 16.98 -22.90 12.48
N GLN A 178 15.75 -23.06 12.03
CA GLN A 178 15.23 -22.35 10.85
C GLN A 178 14.07 -21.40 11.20
N VAL A 179 13.51 -21.57 12.38
CA VAL A 179 12.48 -20.68 12.92
C VAL A 179 12.79 -20.39 14.38
N MET A 180 12.55 -19.15 14.80
CA MET A 180 12.54 -18.76 16.21
C MET A 180 11.19 -18.14 16.54
N ARG A 181 10.47 -18.75 17.47
CA ARG A 181 9.23 -18.19 18.02
C ARG A 181 9.57 -17.34 19.23
N VAL A 182 8.99 -16.17 19.32
CA VAL A 182 9.14 -15.24 20.45
C VAL A 182 7.77 -14.84 20.95
N THR A 183 7.61 -14.75 22.27
CA THR A 183 6.41 -14.27 22.93
C THR A 183 6.81 -13.16 23.91
N TYR A 184 6.16 -12.01 23.77
CA TYR A 184 6.30 -10.86 24.65
C TYR A 184 5.09 -10.75 25.55
N SER A 185 5.32 -10.43 26.82
CA SER A 185 4.27 -10.04 27.77
C SER A 185 4.85 -9.10 28.82
N TYR A 186 4.03 -8.30 29.50
CA TYR A 186 4.53 -7.56 30.65
C TYR A 186 4.82 -8.50 31.82
N VAL A 187 5.91 -8.23 32.55
CA VAL A 187 6.27 -8.99 33.76
C VAL A 187 5.16 -8.91 34.81
N SER A 188 4.59 -7.71 34.99
CA SER A 188 3.54 -7.36 35.94
C SER A 188 2.12 -7.40 35.36
N TRP A 189 1.91 -8.13 34.26
CA TRP A 189 0.60 -8.22 33.65
C TRP A 189 -0.44 -8.79 34.62
N ALA A 190 -1.57 -8.10 34.72
CA ALA A 190 -2.78 -8.61 35.36
C ALA A 190 -4.02 -8.00 34.67
N PRO A 191 -5.16 -8.71 34.59
CA PRO A 191 -6.36 -8.22 33.92
C PRO A 191 -6.88 -6.87 34.42
N TRP A 192 -6.65 -6.57 35.70
CA TRP A 192 -7.07 -5.31 36.35
C TRP A 192 -6.02 -4.20 36.26
N ASN A 193 -4.80 -4.49 35.79
CA ASN A 193 -3.71 -3.52 35.76
C ASN A 193 -3.76 -2.66 34.49
N LYS A 194 -4.34 -1.46 34.62
CA LYS A 194 -4.43 -0.47 33.53
C LYS A 194 -3.08 0.04 33.01
N ARG A 195 -1.97 -0.23 33.71
CA ARG A 195 -0.61 0.10 33.25
C ARG A 195 -0.02 -0.96 32.31
N THR A 196 -0.66 -2.13 32.21
CA THR A 196 -0.22 -3.25 31.39
C THR A 196 -1.35 -3.70 30.47
N THR A 197 -1.81 -2.82 29.60
CA THR A 197 -2.84 -3.13 28.60
C THR A 197 -2.23 -3.77 27.35
N ASP A 198 -3.07 -4.46 26.59
CA ASP A 198 -2.71 -5.08 25.32
C ASP A 198 -2.26 -4.04 24.28
N ASP A 199 -2.91 -2.87 24.27
CA ASP A 199 -2.57 -1.71 23.43
C ASP A 199 -1.15 -1.21 23.67
N LEU A 200 -0.77 -1.07 24.94
CA LEU A 200 0.56 -0.60 25.32
C LEU A 200 1.61 -1.62 24.93
N LEU A 201 1.38 -2.91 25.23
CA LEU A 201 2.32 -3.98 24.88
C LEU A 201 2.53 -4.05 23.37
N TRP A 202 1.46 -3.99 22.58
CA TRP A 202 1.53 -3.98 21.13
C TRP A 202 2.34 -2.80 20.60
N LYS A 203 2.12 -1.61 21.15
CA LYS A 203 2.87 -0.39 20.77
C LYS A 203 4.35 -0.51 21.11
N ASP A 204 4.69 -0.95 22.32
CA ASP A 204 6.08 -1.07 22.78
C ASP A 204 6.84 -2.10 21.95
N VAL A 205 6.23 -3.27 21.69
CA VAL A 205 6.84 -4.31 20.86
C VAL A 205 6.99 -3.83 19.40
N ILE A 206 6.02 -3.13 18.83
CA ILE A 206 6.21 -2.52 17.50
C ILE A 206 7.40 -1.57 17.49
N ASN A 207 7.56 -0.75 18.54
CA ASN A 207 8.66 0.20 18.63
C ASN A 207 10.01 -0.52 18.72
N LEU A 208 10.11 -1.61 19.49
CA LEU A 208 11.31 -2.47 19.51
C LEU A 208 11.72 -2.92 18.10
N TYR A 209 10.75 -3.40 17.31
CA TYR A 209 11.02 -3.91 15.97
C TYR A 209 11.30 -2.81 14.97
N ARG A 210 10.61 -1.66 15.05
CA ARG A 210 10.90 -0.50 14.18
C ARG A 210 12.29 0.06 14.43
N ASN A 211 12.70 0.17 15.68
CA ASN A 211 14.02 0.67 16.05
C ASN A 211 15.13 -0.27 15.56
N LYS A 212 14.90 -1.60 15.66
CA LYS A 212 15.92 -2.60 15.28
C LYS A 212 15.95 -2.92 13.78
N TYR A 213 14.79 -3.02 13.12
CA TYR A 213 14.65 -3.54 11.76
C TYR A 213 14.15 -2.49 10.76
N GLY A 214 13.88 -1.27 11.22
CA GLY A 214 13.40 -0.16 10.42
C GLY A 214 11.87 -0.05 10.33
N PRO A 215 11.36 1.08 9.84
CA PRO A 215 9.93 1.39 9.83
C PRO A 215 9.14 0.69 8.72
N ASN A 216 9.82 0.04 7.77
CA ASN A 216 9.21 -0.52 6.57
C ASN A 216 8.75 -1.97 6.80
N PHE A 217 7.45 -2.17 6.94
CA PHE A 217 6.81 -3.49 7.05
C PHE A 217 5.51 -3.55 6.24
N ILE A 218 5.10 -4.75 5.85
CA ILE A 218 3.82 -5.02 5.18
C ILE A 218 2.80 -5.44 6.22
N GLN A 219 1.56 -4.97 6.06
CA GLN A 219 0.44 -5.35 6.93
C GLN A 219 -0.44 -6.39 6.26
N PHE A 220 -0.79 -7.44 7.00
CA PHE A 220 -1.77 -8.44 6.59
C PHE A 220 -2.94 -8.43 7.55
N LYS A 221 -4.16 -8.46 7.02
CA LYS A 221 -5.35 -8.67 7.86
C LYS A 221 -5.24 -10.04 8.52
N SER A 222 -5.47 -10.08 9.83
CA SER A 222 -5.54 -11.31 10.60
C SER A 222 -7.00 -11.75 10.72
N ASN A 223 -7.26 -13.04 10.54
CA ASN A 223 -8.57 -13.62 10.85
C ASN A 223 -8.69 -14.02 12.33
N GLN A 224 -7.57 -14.00 13.07
CA GLN A 224 -7.48 -14.47 14.46
C GLN A 224 -7.43 -13.33 15.48
N SER A 225 -7.14 -12.10 15.04
CA SER A 225 -7.00 -10.93 15.90
C SER A 225 -7.54 -9.69 15.20
N ALA A 226 -8.07 -8.73 15.97
CA ALA A 226 -8.48 -7.43 15.43
C ALA A 226 -7.31 -6.64 14.83
N ARG A 227 -6.09 -6.87 15.35
CA ARG A 227 -4.86 -6.22 14.86
C ARG A 227 -4.29 -6.95 13.64
N PRO A 228 -3.75 -6.22 12.64
CA PRO A 228 -3.05 -6.83 11.52
C PRO A 228 -1.74 -7.47 11.95
N ALA A 229 -1.32 -8.50 11.23
CA ALA A 229 0.04 -9.03 11.32
C ALA A 229 0.99 -8.09 10.57
N LEU A 230 2.16 -7.81 11.16
CA LEU A 230 3.19 -6.96 10.60
C LEU A 230 4.37 -7.81 10.13
N VAL A 231 4.84 -7.59 8.91
CA VAL A 231 5.87 -8.43 8.29
C VAL A 231 7.05 -7.60 7.80
N TRP A 232 8.23 -7.91 8.31
CA TRP A 232 9.51 -7.44 7.80
C TRP A 232 10.18 -8.56 7.00
N VAL A 233 10.89 -8.17 5.94
CA VAL A 233 11.73 -9.08 5.14
C VAL A 233 13.09 -8.42 4.90
N LEU A 234 14.14 -9.07 5.39
CA LEU A 234 15.51 -8.58 5.38
C LEU A 234 16.44 -9.71 4.89
N GLY A 235 16.86 -9.66 3.63
CA GLY A 235 17.62 -10.75 3.01
C GLY A 235 16.85 -12.08 3.05
N ASN A 236 17.41 -13.10 3.68
CA ASN A 236 16.76 -14.39 3.93
C ASN A 236 15.88 -14.43 5.19
N GLN A 237 15.85 -13.38 6.00
CA GLN A 237 15.07 -13.37 7.24
C GLN A 237 13.69 -12.76 7.02
N ARG A 238 12.65 -13.49 7.40
CA ARG A 238 11.30 -12.94 7.60
C ARG A 238 10.99 -12.84 9.07
N ILE A 239 10.40 -11.72 9.46
CA ILE A 239 9.89 -11.49 10.81
C ILE A 239 8.40 -11.21 10.70
N THR A 240 7.58 -11.99 11.41
CA THR A 240 6.12 -11.79 11.47
C THR A 240 5.70 -11.50 12.90
N LEU A 241 5.18 -10.31 13.15
CA LEU A 241 4.65 -9.88 14.44
C LEU A 241 3.12 -9.92 14.41
N PHE A 242 2.48 -10.51 15.43
CA PHE A 242 1.03 -10.61 15.51
C PHE A 242 0.57 -10.72 16.96
N GLN A 243 -0.66 -10.27 17.23
CA GLN A 243 -1.27 -10.43 18.55
C GLN A 243 -1.72 -11.88 18.72
N LYS A 244 -1.35 -12.52 19.83
CA LYS A 244 -1.82 -13.87 20.17
C LYS A 244 -3.10 -13.80 21.00
N ASP A 245 -3.08 -12.96 22.02
CA ASP A 245 -4.18 -12.71 22.95
C ASP A 245 -4.03 -11.32 23.59
N GLU A 246 -4.86 -11.00 24.59
CA GLU A 246 -4.85 -9.72 25.31
C GLU A 246 -3.58 -9.48 26.14
N ALA A 247 -2.82 -10.53 26.45
CA ALA A 247 -1.62 -10.43 27.29
C ALA A 247 -0.32 -10.62 26.51
N LYS A 248 -0.41 -11.10 25.27
CA LYS A 248 0.75 -11.62 24.54
C LYS A 248 0.82 -11.15 23.09
N VAL A 249 2.01 -10.70 22.73
CA VAL A 249 2.41 -10.41 21.35
C VAL A 249 3.43 -11.44 20.91
N ASN A 250 3.21 -12.07 19.76
CA ASN A 250 4.11 -13.05 19.21
C ASN A 250 4.92 -12.48 18.06
N ALA A 251 6.19 -12.88 17.98
CA ALA A 251 7.00 -12.75 16.77
C ALA A 251 7.45 -14.12 16.28
N ARG A 252 7.51 -14.30 14.96
CA ARG A 252 8.07 -15.48 14.30
C ARG A 252 9.18 -15.03 13.35
N PHE A 253 10.41 -15.40 13.67
CA PHE A 253 11.56 -15.26 12.78
C PHE A 253 11.66 -16.52 11.93
N THR A 254 11.85 -16.40 10.62
CA THR A 254 11.93 -17.54 9.68
C THR A 254 13.05 -17.34 8.68
N ASN A 255 13.87 -18.38 8.47
CA ASN A 255 14.83 -18.43 7.37
C ASN A 255 14.15 -18.85 6.06
N LEU A 256 13.93 -17.88 5.19
CA LEU A 256 13.23 -18.05 3.91
C LEU A 256 13.97 -18.96 2.91
N ARG A 257 15.27 -19.21 3.07
CA ARG A 257 16.01 -20.10 2.15
C ARG A 257 15.76 -21.58 2.41
N LYS A 258 15.48 -21.95 3.66
CA LYS A 258 15.36 -23.35 4.09
C LYS A 258 13.91 -23.78 4.37
N THR A 259 12.98 -22.83 4.49
CA THR A 259 11.55 -23.12 4.67
C THR A 259 10.73 -23.07 3.38
N ASN A 260 11.32 -22.66 2.26
CA ASN A 260 10.68 -22.63 0.94
C ASN A 260 11.20 -23.75 0.01
N SER A 261 12.04 -24.65 0.52
CA SER A 261 12.60 -25.82 -0.18
C SER A 261 11.79 -27.08 0.08
#